data_AF-A0A7X2IUX9-F1
#
_entry.id   AF-A0A7X2IUX9-F1
#
_cell.length_a   1.000
_cell.length_b   1.000
_cell.length_c   1.000
_cell.angle_alpha   90.00
_cell.angle_beta   90.00
_cell.angle_gamma   90.00
#
_symmetry.space_group_name_H-M   'P 1'
#
loop_
_entity.id
_entity.type
_entity.pdbx_description
1 polymer ?
#
loop_
_entity_poly.entity_id
_entity_poly.type
_entity_poly.pdbx_seq_one_letter_code
_entity_poly.pdbx_strand_id
1 'polypeptide(L)'
;MGDAAGGRELRPLRAFPLVVGQSVSPGRGHLSFFLLVSMSEIMFRFEKVKGFIPWGFPLKLIITALVTLLSAHALGLISEYATYRYAFKFGVRVPFEGVPYLSAMVSIGSIFLLFGAAVVFSVTYLVLRFFLLPIIWSERLKKSLRLWFGDDAFINREIVQWDPRKLSLKKRWFIVLLASLVVAALMLFLFSISEKEIIWKDVTGEKWAKVLTIPYFIIVFSAILIPASTWISAALLVVAYFIGAIALMMQPFEYASLLRNVGYGGDLPIVLETKDLALQKRLESSKEIFLILKTNDTFIVRDLENMVLEVPRSEVTYWRYQKRDGNRLPWFLL
;
A
#
# COMPACT_ATOMS: atom_id res chain seq x y z
N MET A 1 -9.50 22.80 -69.14
CA MET A 1 -8.81 22.00 -70.18
C MET A 1 -7.45 21.65 -69.61
N GLY A 2 -7.18 20.36 -69.40
CA GLY A 2 -5.94 19.90 -68.75
C GLY A 2 -6.12 18.53 -68.07
N ASP A 3 -6.36 17.53 -68.91
CA ASP A 3 -6.00 16.11 -68.83
C ASP A 3 -6.13 15.31 -67.53
N ALA A 4 -7.11 14.41 -67.62
CA ALA A 4 -7.22 13.13 -66.94
C ALA A 4 -5.99 12.24 -67.16
N ALA A 5 -5.44 11.70 -66.08
CA ALA A 5 -4.57 10.53 -66.09
C ALA A 5 -5.15 9.48 -65.13
N GLY A 6 -5.91 8.54 -65.71
CA GLY A 6 -6.43 7.36 -65.02
C GLY A 6 -5.33 6.32 -64.83
N GLY A 7 -4.87 6.15 -63.59
CA GLY A 7 -4.05 5.03 -63.17
C GLY A 7 -4.91 3.82 -62.87
N ARG A 8 -4.88 2.80 -63.74
CA ARG A 8 -5.59 1.53 -63.59
C ARG A 8 -4.97 0.66 -62.50
N GLU A 9 -5.87 -0.09 -61.85
CA GLU A 9 -5.65 -1.12 -60.84
C GLU A 9 -4.56 -2.14 -61.20
N LEU A 10 -3.64 -2.38 -60.26
CA LEU A 10 -2.90 -3.64 -60.16
C LEU A 10 -3.45 -4.42 -58.96
N ARG A 11 -4.31 -5.40 -59.24
CA ARG A 11 -4.77 -6.37 -58.24
C ARG A 11 -3.62 -7.31 -57.88
N PRO A 12 -3.27 -7.49 -56.59
CA PRO A 12 -2.30 -8.50 -56.21
C PRO A 12 -2.87 -9.90 -56.46
N LEU A 13 -2.07 -10.72 -57.15
CA LEU A 13 -2.29 -12.13 -57.41
C LEU A 13 -2.57 -12.87 -56.09
N ARG A 14 -3.71 -13.57 -56.02
CA ARG A 14 -4.01 -14.53 -54.96
C ARG A 14 -3.02 -15.70 -55.07
N ALA A 15 -2.12 -15.80 -54.10
CA ALA A 15 -1.31 -17.00 -53.90
C ALA A 15 -2.24 -18.15 -53.44
N PHE A 16 -2.21 -19.25 -54.18
CA PHE A 16 -2.86 -20.51 -53.82
C PHE A 16 -2.17 -21.09 -52.57
N PRO A 17 -2.92 -21.59 -51.57
CA PRO A 17 -2.33 -22.38 -50.49
C PRO A 17 -1.93 -23.75 -51.05
N LEU A 18 -0.63 -23.99 -51.08
CA LEU A 18 -0.03 -25.29 -51.33
C LEU A 18 -0.35 -26.19 -50.12
N VAL A 19 -1.32 -27.08 -50.27
CA VAL A 19 -1.64 -28.11 -49.27
C VAL A 19 -0.54 -29.16 -49.34
N VAL A 20 0.51 -28.98 -48.54
CA VAL A 20 1.54 -30.01 -48.31
C VAL A 20 0.98 -30.99 -47.29
N GLY A 21 0.51 -32.14 -47.77
CA GLY A 21 0.19 -33.28 -46.92
C GLY A 21 1.46 -33.88 -46.33
N GLN A 22 1.76 -33.54 -45.07
CA GLN A 22 2.75 -34.27 -44.29
C GLN A 22 2.04 -35.33 -43.44
N SER A 23 2.23 -36.60 -43.79
CA SER A 23 1.91 -37.73 -42.94
C SER A 23 2.91 -37.81 -41.79
N VAL A 24 2.56 -37.26 -40.64
CA VAL A 24 3.40 -37.32 -39.43
C VAL A 24 3.05 -38.60 -38.66
N SER A 25 4.05 -39.46 -38.52
CA SER A 25 4.02 -40.70 -37.73
C SER A 25 3.78 -40.42 -36.24
N PRO A 26 2.88 -41.13 -35.55
CA PRO A 26 2.56 -40.90 -34.14
C PRO A 26 3.61 -41.58 -33.26
N GLY A 27 4.74 -40.91 -33.03
CA GLY A 27 5.82 -41.43 -32.18
C GLY A 27 6.43 -40.35 -31.28
N ARG A 28 5.98 -40.30 -30.01
CA ARG A 28 6.67 -39.66 -28.87
C ARG A 28 7.09 -38.17 -28.99
N GLY A 29 6.48 -37.37 -29.87
CA GLY A 29 6.70 -35.92 -29.94
C GLY A 29 5.60 -35.04 -29.30
N HIS A 30 4.51 -35.64 -28.82
CA HIS A 30 3.28 -34.90 -28.48
C HIS A 30 3.39 -33.98 -27.25
N LEU A 31 4.24 -34.29 -26.27
CA LEU A 31 4.39 -33.47 -25.06
C LEU A 31 5.16 -32.16 -25.34
N SER A 32 6.19 -32.22 -26.18
CA SER A 32 7.00 -31.04 -26.53
C SER A 32 6.22 -30.06 -27.40
N PHE A 33 5.40 -30.58 -28.33
CA PHE A 33 4.58 -29.75 -29.21
C PHE A 33 3.44 -29.08 -28.46
N PHE A 34 2.80 -29.77 -27.51
CA PHE A 34 1.75 -29.19 -26.68
C PHE A 34 2.27 -28.09 -25.75
N LEU A 35 3.49 -28.24 -25.20
CA LEU A 35 4.14 -27.20 -24.40
C LEU A 35 4.55 -25.97 -25.22
N LEU A 36 5.01 -26.17 -26.45
CA LEU A 36 5.35 -25.05 -27.35
C LEU A 36 4.12 -24.27 -27.81
N VAL A 37 3.02 -24.97 -28.15
CA VAL A 37 1.75 -24.32 -28.53
C VAL A 37 1.16 -23.56 -27.34
N SER A 38 1.15 -24.16 -26.14
CA SER A 38 0.70 -23.51 -24.91
C SER A 38 1.55 -22.28 -24.56
N MET A 39 2.89 -22.36 -24.66
CA MET A 39 3.76 -21.20 -24.45
C MET A 39 3.50 -20.10 -25.48
N SER A 40 3.25 -20.44 -26.75
CA SER A 40 2.99 -19.44 -27.79
C SER A 40 1.66 -18.71 -27.59
N GLU A 41 0.61 -19.41 -27.14
CA GLU A 41 -0.66 -18.76 -26.77
C GLU A 41 -0.53 -17.91 -25.52
N ILE A 42 0.22 -18.36 -24.51
CA ILE A 42 0.50 -17.59 -23.30
C ILE A 42 1.27 -16.31 -23.67
N MET A 43 2.31 -16.42 -24.51
CA MET A 43 3.12 -15.29 -24.97
C MET A 43 2.30 -14.30 -25.81
N PHE A 44 1.43 -14.78 -26.71
CA PHE A 44 0.56 -13.92 -27.51
C PHE A 44 -0.51 -13.20 -26.66
N ARG A 45 -1.08 -13.89 -25.66
CA ARG A 45 -1.95 -13.25 -24.67
C ARG A 45 -1.15 -12.22 -23.85
N PHE A 46 0.11 -12.52 -23.51
CA PHE A 46 1.00 -11.58 -22.82
C PHE A 46 1.30 -10.33 -23.63
N GLU A 47 1.49 -10.43 -24.95
CA GLU A 47 1.71 -9.27 -25.84
C GLU A 47 0.48 -8.37 -25.95
N LYS A 48 -0.72 -8.95 -26.07
CA LYS A 48 -1.95 -8.16 -26.01
C LYS A 48 -2.13 -7.47 -24.66
N VAL A 49 -1.70 -8.11 -23.56
CA VAL A 49 -1.74 -7.53 -22.21
C VAL A 49 -0.65 -6.47 -22.00
N LYS A 50 0.53 -6.59 -22.62
CA LYS A 50 1.61 -5.58 -22.57
C LYS A 50 1.18 -4.20 -23.09
N GLY A 51 0.26 -4.15 -24.05
CA GLY A 51 -0.34 -2.88 -24.50
C GLY A 51 -1.33 -2.26 -23.51
N PHE A 52 -1.98 -3.10 -22.68
CA PHE A 52 -3.02 -2.67 -21.75
C PHE A 52 -2.47 -2.29 -20.37
N ILE A 53 -1.52 -3.07 -19.86
CA ILE A 53 -0.88 -2.85 -18.57
C ILE A 53 0.55 -2.41 -18.87
N PRO A 54 0.91 -1.13 -18.64
CA PRO A 54 2.30 -0.71 -18.69
C PRO A 54 3.03 -1.36 -17.51
N TRP A 55 3.45 -2.62 -17.68
CA TRP A 55 4.16 -3.43 -16.68
C TRP A 55 5.40 -2.74 -16.10
N GLY A 56 5.91 -1.72 -16.80
CA GLY A 56 6.90 -0.82 -16.24
C GLY A 56 6.48 -0.23 -14.89
N PHE A 57 5.21 0.09 -14.64
CA PHE A 57 4.81 0.79 -13.43
C PHE A 57 4.84 -0.08 -12.15
N PRO A 58 4.22 -1.28 -12.09
CA PRO A 58 4.36 -2.17 -10.94
C PRO A 58 5.81 -2.61 -10.71
N LEU A 59 6.54 -2.92 -11.79
CA LEU A 59 7.95 -3.29 -11.71
C LEU A 59 8.80 -2.15 -11.12
N LYS A 60 8.54 -0.90 -11.52
CA LYS A 60 9.22 0.27 -10.96
C LYS A 60 8.88 0.48 -9.50
N LEU A 61 7.62 0.28 -9.09
CA LEU A 61 7.24 0.32 -7.68
C LEU A 61 8.00 -0.72 -6.86
N ILE A 62 8.15 -1.94 -7.38
CA ILE A 62 8.94 -3.01 -6.75
C ILE A 62 10.42 -2.63 -6.69
N ILE A 63 11.00 -2.08 -7.76
CA ILE A 63 12.41 -1.63 -7.77
C ILE A 63 12.60 -0.47 -6.78
N THR A 64 11.70 0.52 -6.76
CA THR A 64 11.77 1.59 -5.76
C THR A 64 11.61 1.05 -4.36
N ALA A 65 10.72 0.08 -4.13
CA ALA A 65 10.54 -0.60 -2.85
C ALA A 65 11.82 -1.30 -2.41
N LEU A 66 12.51 -1.99 -3.32
CA LEU A 66 13.80 -2.64 -3.07
C LEU A 66 14.90 -1.62 -2.74
N VAL A 67 14.95 -0.49 -3.47
CA VAL A 67 15.88 0.61 -3.13
C VAL A 67 15.54 1.19 -1.76
N THR A 68 14.25 1.30 -1.42
CA THR A 68 13.83 1.75 -0.08
C THR A 68 13.99 0.68 1.00
N LEU A 69 14.10 -0.59 0.63
CA LEU A 69 14.48 -1.69 1.51
C LEU A 69 15.91 -1.48 2.03
N LEU A 70 16.80 -1.00 1.17
CA LEU A 70 18.15 -0.59 1.58
C LEU A 70 18.09 0.62 2.52
N SER A 71 17.08 1.48 2.37
CA SER A 71 16.75 2.55 3.34
C SER A 71 16.03 2.03 4.60
N ALA A 72 15.55 0.79 4.64
CA ALA A 72 14.88 0.23 5.82
C ALA A 72 15.83 0.09 7.01
N HIS A 73 17.14 0.06 6.76
CA HIS A 73 18.15 0.19 7.81
C HIS A 73 18.05 1.55 8.53
N ALA A 74 17.80 2.64 7.79
CA ALA A 74 17.58 3.96 8.37
C ALA A 74 16.29 4.00 9.22
N LEU A 75 15.22 3.31 8.78
CA LEU A 75 14.02 3.15 9.61
C LEU A 75 14.32 2.36 10.89
N GLY A 76 15.18 1.35 10.82
CA GLY A 76 15.67 0.63 12.00
C GLY A 76 16.31 1.55 13.03
N LEU A 77 17.26 2.39 12.59
CA LEU A 77 17.90 3.40 13.45
C LEU A 77 16.90 4.42 14.01
N ILE A 78 15.94 4.85 13.18
CA ILE A 78 14.87 5.77 13.61
C ILE A 78 13.97 5.09 14.66
N SER A 79 13.73 3.78 14.53
CA SER A 79 12.93 3.02 15.50
C SER A 79 13.64 2.88 16.85
N GLU A 80 14.96 2.74 16.86
CA GLU A 80 15.75 2.77 18.10
C GLU A 80 15.67 4.14 18.76
N TYR A 81 15.82 5.21 17.98
CA TYR A 81 15.64 6.57 18.50
C TYR A 81 14.22 6.82 19.03
N ALA A 82 13.20 6.30 18.35
CA ALA A 82 11.82 6.34 18.81
C ALA A 82 11.65 5.59 20.15
N THR A 83 12.33 4.46 20.32
CA THR A 83 12.39 3.74 21.60
C THR A 83 12.99 4.60 22.70
N TYR A 84 14.07 5.31 22.42
CA TYR A 84 14.71 6.21 23.40
C TYR A 84 13.79 7.36 23.79
N ARG A 85 13.11 7.97 22.82
CA ARG A 85 12.13 9.02 23.07
C ARG A 85 10.93 8.50 23.88
N TYR A 86 10.47 7.29 23.58
CA TYR A 86 9.43 6.59 24.34
C TYR A 86 9.87 6.35 25.78
N ALA A 87 11.02 5.71 26.01
CA ALA A 87 11.57 5.46 27.35
C ALA A 87 11.71 6.76 28.15
N PHE A 88 12.25 7.81 27.53
CA PHE A 88 12.39 9.13 28.17
C PHE A 88 11.04 9.73 28.57
N LYS A 89 10.03 9.68 27.69
CA LYS A 89 8.70 10.21 27.98
C LYS A 89 8.03 9.50 29.16
N PHE A 90 8.33 8.23 29.36
CA PHE A 90 7.75 7.38 30.40
C PHE A 90 8.64 7.22 31.65
N GLY A 91 9.73 7.98 31.75
CA GLY A 91 10.62 7.99 32.92
C GLY A 91 11.43 6.71 33.10
N VAL A 92 11.63 5.94 32.04
CA VAL A 92 12.36 4.67 32.04
C VAL A 92 13.81 4.91 31.62
N ARG A 93 14.75 4.18 32.22
CA ARG A 93 16.14 4.16 31.79
C ARG A 93 16.23 3.74 30.31
N VAL A 94 17.03 4.47 29.55
CA VAL A 94 17.27 4.16 28.14
C VAL A 94 18.06 2.85 28.05
N PRO A 95 17.59 1.83 27.31
CA PRO A 95 18.35 0.60 27.12
C PRO A 95 19.53 0.87 26.18
N PHE A 96 20.75 0.88 26.71
CA PHE A 96 21.98 1.08 25.94
C PHE A 96 22.39 -0.15 25.10
N GLU A 97 21.81 -1.31 25.40
CA GLU A 97 22.05 -2.58 24.71
C GLU A 97 21.41 -2.62 23.31
N GLY A 98 20.62 -1.59 22.96
CA GLY A 98 19.82 -1.54 21.74
C GLY A 98 18.61 -2.48 21.81
N VAL A 99 17.69 -2.33 20.85
CA VAL A 99 16.55 -3.23 20.68
C VAL A 99 16.59 -3.82 19.27
N PRO A 100 17.61 -4.67 18.96
CA PRO A 100 17.88 -5.10 17.59
C PRO A 100 16.72 -5.91 16.96
N TYR A 101 15.94 -6.62 17.78
CA TYR A 101 14.75 -7.31 17.29
C TYR A 101 13.64 -6.35 16.85
N LEU A 102 13.54 -5.19 17.50
CA LEU A 102 12.53 -4.20 17.17
C LEU A 102 12.87 -3.50 15.87
N SER A 103 14.14 -3.16 15.63
CA SER A 103 14.57 -2.61 14.35
C SER A 103 14.31 -3.59 13.20
N ALA A 104 14.63 -4.88 13.38
CA ALA A 104 14.31 -5.92 12.41
C ALA A 104 12.80 -6.05 12.13
N MET A 105 11.96 -6.07 13.18
CA MET A 105 10.50 -6.16 13.04
C MET A 105 9.91 -4.93 12.36
N VAL A 106 10.39 -3.73 12.70
CA VAL A 106 9.95 -2.48 12.05
C VAL A 106 10.37 -2.47 10.58
N SER A 107 11.59 -2.92 10.27
CA SER A 107 12.03 -3.07 8.87
C SER A 107 11.13 -4.06 8.12
N ILE A 108 10.90 -5.27 8.64
CA ILE A 108 10.02 -6.26 8.00
C ILE A 108 8.59 -5.73 7.83
N GLY A 109 8.02 -5.15 8.88
CA GLY A 109 6.70 -4.53 8.84
C GLY A 109 6.61 -3.42 7.80
N SER A 110 7.64 -2.59 7.67
CA SER A 110 7.68 -1.52 6.67
C SER A 110 7.69 -2.05 5.23
N ILE A 111 8.28 -3.23 4.99
CA ILE A 111 8.28 -3.89 3.68
C ILE A 111 6.87 -4.36 3.34
N PHE A 112 6.20 -5.05 4.28
CA PHE A 112 4.83 -5.51 4.08
C PHE A 112 3.85 -4.36 3.87
N LEU A 113 4.01 -3.26 4.62
CA LEU A 113 3.20 -2.06 4.44
C LEU A 113 3.43 -1.41 3.08
N LEU A 114 4.68 -1.31 2.62
CA LEU A 114 4.99 -0.76 1.30
C LEU A 114 4.40 -1.64 0.19
N PHE A 115 4.52 -2.96 0.31
CA PHE A 115 3.90 -3.89 -0.63
C PHE A 115 2.36 -3.77 -0.62
N GLY A 116 1.75 -3.69 0.56
CA GLY A 116 0.32 -3.45 0.71
C GLY A 116 -0.12 -2.14 0.04
N ALA A 117 0.62 -1.05 0.26
CA ALA A 117 0.37 0.24 -0.38
C ALA A 117 0.49 0.17 -1.90
N ALA A 118 1.49 -0.54 -2.42
CA ALA A 118 1.68 -0.75 -3.86
C ALA A 118 0.51 -1.56 -4.47
N VAL A 119 0.01 -2.59 -3.76
CA VAL A 119 -1.16 -3.36 -4.16
C VAL A 119 -2.42 -2.48 -4.16
N VAL A 120 -2.69 -1.75 -3.07
CA VAL A 120 -3.84 -0.85 -2.96
C VAL A 120 -3.80 0.22 -4.06
N PHE A 121 -2.65 0.86 -4.28
CA PHE A 121 -2.48 1.82 -5.37
C PHE A 121 -2.75 1.18 -6.74
N SER A 122 -2.20 -0.01 -7.00
CA SER A 122 -2.38 -0.71 -8.27
C SER A 122 -3.85 -1.07 -8.52
N VAL A 123 -4.53 -1.60 -7.50
CA VAL A 123 -5.96 -1.93 -7.57
C VAL A 123 -6.78 -0.67 -7.82
N THR A 124 -6.58 0.40 -7.03
CA THR A 124 -7.29 1.67 -7.21
C THR A 124 -7.04 2.24 -8.60
N TYR A 125 -5.78 2.25 -9.07
CA TYR A 125 -5.42 2.70 -10.41
C TYR A 125 -6.16 1.90 -11.49
N LEU A 126 -6.18 0.56 -11.37
CA LEU A 126 -6.87 -0.30 -12.32
C LEU A 126 -8.38 -0.07 -12.29
N VAL A 127 -9.01 -0.03 -11.11
CA VAL A 127 -10.44 0.24 -10.94
C VAL A 127 -10.80 1.58 -11.58
N LEU A 128 -10.10 2.65 -11.23
CA LEU A 128 -10.37 3.97 -11.80
C LEU A 128 -10.15 3.95 -13.33
N ARG A 129 -9.09 3.32 -13.82
CA ARG A 129 -8.84 3.23 -15.26
C ARG A 129 -9.90 2.42 -16.01
N PHE A 130 -10.37 1.31 -15.44
CA PHE A 130 -11.37 0.43 -16.08
C PHE A 130 -12.79 0.97 -15.97
N PHE A 131 -13.15 1.66 -14.88
CA PHE A 131 -14.51 2.15 -14.69
C PHE A 131 -14.68 3.63 -15.08
N LEU A 132 -13.77 4.52 -14.68
CA LEU A 132 -13.94 5.95 -14.95
C LEU A 132 -13.70 6.31 -16.41
N LEU A 133 -12.72 5.69 -17.08
CA LEU A 133 -12.50 6.00 -18.49
C LEU A 133 -13.76 5.63 -19.30
N PRO A 134 -14.30 4.40 -19.29
CA PRO A 134 -15.52 4.12 -20.07
C PRO A 134 -16.72 4.99 -19.71
N ILE A 135 -16.90 5.35 -18.42
CA ILE A 135 -18.00 6.24 -17.98
C ILE A 135 -17.84 7.65 -18.56
N ILE A 136 -16.65 8.25 -18.46
CA ILE A 136 -16.35 9.56 -19.06
C ILE A 136 -16.55 9.53 -20.57
N TRP A 137 -16.22 8.39 -21.19
CA TRP A 137 -16.33 8.19 -22.63
C TRP A 137 -17.72 7.73 -23.08
N SER A 138 -18.66 7.49 -22.16
CA SER A 138 -20.00 7.04 -22.48
C SER A 138 -20.82 8.15 -23.16
N GLU A 139 -21.50 7.82 -24.25
CA GLU A 139 -22.36 8.75 -24.99
C GLU A 139 -23.46 9.38 -24.13
N ARG A 140 -23.89 8.68 -23.06
CA ARG A 140 -24.89 9.18 -22.11
C ARG A 140 -24.37 10.40 -21.35
N LEU A 141 -23.14 10.34 -20.86
CA LEU A 141 -22.54 11.44 -20.11
C LEU A 141 -22.30 12.65 -21.02
N LYS A 142 -21.91 12.41 -22.28
CA LYS A 142 -21.79 13.46 -23.31
C LYS A 142 -23.14 14.17 -23.54
N LYS A 143 -24.24 13.40 -23.61
CA LYS A 143 -25.59 13.96 -23.79
C LYS A 143 -26.04 14.78 -22.57
N SER A 144 -25.77 14.31 -21.35
CA SER A 144 -26.08 15.06 -20.13
C SER A 144 -25.26 16.34 -20.02
N LEU A 145 -23.96 16.30 -20.31
CA LEU A 145 -23.11 17.49 -20.33
C LEU A 145 -23.55 18.49 -21.41
N ARG A 146 -23.99 18.01 -22.58
CA ARG A 146 -24.55 18.86 -23.63
C ARG A 146 -25.77 19.65 -23.18
N LEU A 147 -26.66 19.03 -22.40
CA LEU A 147 -27.83 19.73 -21.83
C LEU A 147 -27.44 20.81 -20.82
N TRP A 148 -26.33 20.62 -20.10
CA TRP A 148 -25.86 21.57 -19.08
C TRP A 148 -25.00 22.71 -19.65
N PHE A 149 -24.21 22.45 -20.70
CA PHE A 149 -23.23 23.41 -21.24
C PHE A 149 -23.65 24.09 -22.55
N GLY A 150 -24.81 23.73 -23.12
CA GLY A 150 -25.56 24.62 -24.03
C GLY A 150 -25.03 24.80 -25.45
N ASP A 151 -24.01 24.07 -25.92
CA ASP A 151 -23.52 24.21 -27.31
C ASP A 151 -23.12 22.89 -27.98
N ASP A 152 -23.79 22.58 -29.10
CA ASP A 152 -23.54 21.40 -29.94
C ASP A 152 -22.21 21.48 -30.73
N ALA A 153 -21.74 22.70 -31.01
CA ALA A 153 -20.58 22.93 -31.87
C ALA A 153 -19.24 22.63 -31.17
N PHE A 154 -19.13 22.93 -29.87
CA PHE A 154 -17.93 22.66 -29.07
C PHE A 154 -17.80 21.16 -28.73
N ILE A 155 -18.95 20.53 -28.45
CA ILE A 155 -19.04 19.14 -27.97
C ILE A 155 -18.81 18.13 -29.11
N ASN A 156 -19.35 18.35 -30.31
CA ASN A 156 -19.23 17.37 -31.40
C ASN A 156 -17.84 17.30 -32.05
N ARG A 157 -17.07 18.40 -32.07
CA ARG A 157 -15.71 18.40 -32.66
C ARG A 157 -14.60 18.04 -31.68
N GLU A 158 -14.70 18.42 -30.40
CA GLU A 158 -13.64 18.11 -29.42
C GLU A 158 -13.82 16.78 -28.69
N ILE A 159 -15.06 16.29 -28.48
CA ILE A 159 -15.28 15.13 -27.60
C ILE A 159 -15.06 13.79 -28.30
N VAL A 160 -15.29 13.71 -29.61
CA VAL A 160 -15.06 12.47 -30.40
C VAL A 160 -13.56 12.16 -30.54
N GLN A 161 -12.68 13.16 -30.37
CA GLN A 161 -11.23 12.99 -30.32
C GLN A 161 -10.64 13.52 -29.00
N TRP A 162 -11.34 13.31 -27.89
CA TRP A 162 -10.87 13.77 -26.58
C TRP A 162 -9.70 12.92 -26.09
N ASP A 163 -8.56 13.03 -26.76
CA ASP A 163 -7.29 12.56 -26.23
C ASP A 163 -6.92 13.50 -25.08
N PRO A 164 -6.92 13.05 -23.81
CA PRO A 164 -6.50 13.89 -22.70
C PRO A 164 -5.08 14.44 -22.90
N ARG A 165 -4.28 13.84 -23.81
CA ARG A 165 -2.97 14.35 -24.23
C ARG A 165 -3.01 15.60 -25.11
N LYS A 166 -4.15 15.98 -25.66
CA LYS A 166 -4.34 17.22 -26.44
C LYS A 166 -4.78 18.41 -25.58
N LEU A 167 -5.29 18.18 -24.37
CA LEU A 167 -5.67 19.25 -23.45
C LEU A 167 -4.46 20.04 -22.97
N SER A 168 -4.64 21.34 -22.76
CA SER A 168 -3.63 22.15 -22.08
C SER A 168 -3.36 21.63 -20.67
N LEU A 169 -2.11 21.76 -20.22
CA LEU A 169 -1.68 21.24 -18.91
C LEU A 169 -2.56 21.77 -17.76
N LYS A 170 -2.93 23.06 -17.81
CA LYS A 170 -3.82 23.70 -16.81
C LYS A 170 -5.20 23.03 -16.72
N LYS A 171 -5.82 22.72 -17.87
CA LYS A 171 -7.13 22.05 -17.93
C LYS A 171 -7.05 20.63 -17.34
N ARG A 172 -5.97 19.89 -17.61
CA ARG A 172 -5.77 18.55 -17.03
C ARG A 172 -5.70 18.59 -15.51
N TRP A 173 -4.90 19.51 -14.96
CA TRP A 173 -4.78 19.67 -13.50
C TRP A 173 -6.10 20.06 -12.85
N PHE A 174 -6.90 20.92 -13.49
CA PHE A 174 -8.23 21.25 -13.01
C PHE A 174 -9.14 20.02 -12.94
N ILE A 175 -9.16 19.18 -13.98
CA ILE A 175 -9.94 17.93 -14.01
C ILE A 175 -9.44 16.94 -12.95
N VAL A 176 -8.13 16.77 -12.79
CA VAL A 176 -7.52 15.94 -11.73
C VAL A 176 -8.02 16.40 -10.36
N LEU A 177 -7.93 17.69 -10.07
CA LEU A 177 -8.32 18.24 -8.78
C LEU A 177 -9.81 18.05 -8.50
N LEU A 178 -10.67 18.34 -9.48
CA LEU A 178 -12.11 18.18 -9.34
C LEU A 178 -12.50 16.70 -9.13
N ALA A 179 -11.96 15.79 -9.94
CA ALA A 179 -12.24 14.36 -9.81
C ALA A 179 -11.76 13.81 -8.46
N SER A 180 -10.60 14.27 -7.99
CA SER A 180 -10.04 13.87 -6.69
C SER A 180 -10.91 14.33 -5.53
N LEU A 181 -11.41 15.57 -5.57
CA LEU A 181 -12.31 16.10 -4.55
C LEU A 181 -13.63 15.32 -4.49
N VAL A 182 -14.22 14.99 -5.65
CA VAL A 182 -15.47 14.23 -5.70
C VAL A 182 -15.29 12.83 -5.11
N VAL A 183 -14.26 12.11 -5.53
CA VAL A 183 -14.00 10.74 -5.01
C VAL A 183 -13.59 10.77 -3.54
N ALA A 184 -12.78 11.73 -3.12
CA ALA A 184 -12.41 11.88 -1.72
C ALA A 184 -13.63 12.20 -0.85
N ALA A 185 -14.52 13.09 -1.28
CA ALA A 185 -15.76 13.39 -0.57
C ALA A 185 -16.66 12.16 -0.43
N LEU A 186 -16.79 11.37 -1.51
CA LEU A 186 -17.54 10.12 -1.49
C LEU A 186 -16.92 9.10 -0.51
N MET A 187 -15.60 8.94 -0.53
CA MET A 187 -14.91 8.03 0.39
C MET A 187 -15.05 8.48 1.85
N LEU A 188 -14.88 9.77 2.13
CA LEU A 188 -15.08 10.33 3.47
C LEU A 188 -16.52 10.10 3.96
N PHE A 189 -17.51 10.25 3.07
CA PHE A 189 -18.90 9.95 3.38
C PHE A 189 -19.11 8.47 3.73
N LEU A 190 -18.55 7.54 2.93
CA LEU A 190 -18.59 6.10 3.22
C LEU A 190 -17.89 5.76 4.55
N PHE A 191 -16.76 6.41 4.84
CA PHE A 191 -16.07 6.29 6.14
C PHE A 191 -16.97 6.74 7.29
N SER A 192 -17.65 7.89 7.15
CA SER A 192 -18.56 8.40 8.19
C SER A 192 -19.79 7.51 8.40
N ILE A 193 -20.24 6.76 7.40
CA ILE A 193 -21.29 5.74 7.56
C ILE A 193 -20.73 4.54 8.33
N SER A 194 -19.57 4.03 7.92
CA SER A 194 -18.90 2.89 8.56
C SER A 194 -18.56 3.16 10.04
N GLU A 195 -18.16 4.38 10.37
CA GLU A 195 -17.84 4.81 11.74
C GLU A 195 -19.02 4.65 12.71
N LYS A 196 -20.26 4.71 12.20
CA LYS A 196 -21.46 4.51 13.01
C LYS A 196 -21.75 3.04 13.32
N GLU A 197 -21.22 2.11 12.54
CA GLU A 197 -21.54 0.68 12.64
C GLU A 197 -20.40 -0.17 13.22
N ILE A 198 -19.15 0.31 13.23
CA ILE A 198 -18.00 -0.53 13.58
C ILE A 198 -17.23 -0.04 14.83
N ILE A 199 -16.91 -1.00 15.71
CA ILE A 199 -16.21 -0.89 17.00
C ILE A 199 -14.70 -0.55 16.81
N TRP A 200 -14.36 0.51 16.07
CA TRP A 200 -12.96 0.93 15.84
C TRP A 200 -12.62 2.28 16.50
N LYS A 201 -13.33 2.64 17.58
CA LYS A 201 -13.32 3.98 18.19
C LYS A 201 -11.95 4.51 18.66
N ASP A 202 -10.94 3.65 18.81
CA ASP A 202 -9.65 4.02 19.42
C ASP A 202 -8.46 3.97 18.46
N VAL A 203 -8.68 3.82 17.15
CA VAL A 203 -7.56 3.80 16.19
C VAL A 203 -7.24 5.24 15.78
N THR A 204 -6.22 5.81 16.40
CA THR A 204 -5.57 7.09 16.05
C THR A 204 -5.24 7.24 14.56
N GLY A 205 -5.07 6.13 13.84
CA GLY A 205 -4.93 6.09 12.39
C GLY A 205 -6.12 6.66 11.60
N GLU A 206 -7.31 6.78 12.19
CA GLU A 206 -8.51 7.26 11.50
C GLU A 206 -8.39 8.74 11.08
N LYS A 207 -7.89 9.60 11.99
CA LYS A 207 -7.69 11.02 11.70
C LYS A 207 -6.72 11.21 10.54
N TRP A 208 -5.63 10.45 10.56
CA TRP A 208 -4.63 10.49 9.50
C TRP A 208 -5.16 9.95 8.18
N ALA A 209 -5.96 8.87 8.19
CA ALA A 209 -6.60 8.35 6.99
C ALA A 209 -7.50 9.40 6.33
N LYS A 210 -8.35 10.09 7.12
CA LYS A 210 -9.23 11.17 6.60
C LYS A 210 -8.42 12.30 5.95
N VAL A 211 -7.34 12.76 6.62
CA VAL A 211 -6.47 13.84 6.10
C VAL A 211 -5.72 13.41 4.83
N LEU A 212 -5.25 12.16 4.77
CA LEU A 212 -4.44 11.65 3.65
C LEU A 212 -5.28 11.21 2.44
N THR A 213 -6.60 11.11 2.58
CA THR A 213 -7.50 10.64 1.50
C THR A 213 -7.46 11.55 0.27
N ILE A 214 -7.58 12.87 0.47
CA ILE A 214 -7.56 13.85 -0.63
C ILE A 214 -6.23 13.83 -1.41
N PRO A 215 -5.06 13.99 -0.77
CA PRO A 215 -3.79 13.97 -1.49
C PRO A 215 -3.53 12.62 -2.17
N TYR A 216 -3.96 11.50 -1.57
CA TYR A 216 -3.87 10.19 -2.21
C TYR A 216 -4.63 10.16 -3.54
N PHE A 217 -5.88 10.62 -3.59
CA PHE A 217 -6.63 10.64 -4.85
C PHE A 217 -6.04 11.61 -5.87
N ILE A 218 -5.51 12.76 -5.45
CA ILE A 218 -4.79 13.68 -6.35
C ILE A 218 -3.63 12.95 -7.06
N ILE A 219 -2.83 12.21 -6.30
CA ILE A 219 -1.70 11.41 -6.81
C ILE A 219 -2.17 10.30 -7.77
N VAL A 220 -3.27 9.62 -7.46
CA VAL A 220 -3.79 8.55 -8.32
C VAL A 220 -4.37 9.12 -9.62
N PHE A 221 -5.16 10.20 -9.54
CA PHE A 221 -5.75 10.83 -10.71
C PHE A 221 -4.71 11.51 -11.60
N SER A 222 -3.67 12.13 -11.02
CA SER A 222 -2.54 12.66 -11.80
C SER A 222 -1.82 11.54 -12.55
N ALA A 223 -1.62 10.38 -11.92
CA ALA A 223 -1.01 9.21 -12.55
C ALA A 223 -1.85 8.67 -13.73
N ILE A 224 -3.18 8.77 -13.67
CA ILE A 224 -4.08 8.34 -14.76
C ILE A 224 -4.08 9.33 -15.92
N LEU A 225 -4.26 10.63 -15.63
CA LEU A 225 -4.49 11.65 -16.66
C LEU A 225 -3.19 12.20 -17.26
N ILE A 226 -2.06 12.08 -16.55
CA ILE A 226 -0.76 12.56 -16.97
C ILE A 226 0.22 11.38 -16.87
N PRO A 227 0.40 10.59 -17.95
CA PRO A 227 1.26 9.40 -17.91
C PRO A 227 2.70 9.69 -17.44
N ALA A 228 3.23 10.87 -17.76
CA ALA A 228 4.55 11.32 -17.30
C ALA A 228 4.61 11.56 -15.78
N SER A 229 3.48 11.90 -15.14
CA SER A 229 3.38 12.14 -13.69
C SER A 229 3.41 10.85 -12.88
N THR A 230 3.20 9.68 -13.48
CA THR A 230 3.17 8.39 -12.78
C THR A 230 4.40 8.16 -11.89
N TRP A 231 5.60 8.45 -12.40
CA TRP A 231 6.85 8.31 -11.66
C TRP A 231 6.95 9.28 -10.49
N ILE A 232 6.62 10.55 -10.72
CA ILE A 232 6.64 11.60 -9.69
C ILE A 232 5.63 11.25 -8.60
N SER A 233 4.45 10.79 -8.99
CA SER A 233 3.35 10.38 -8.11
C SER A 233 3.78 9.19 -7.23
N ALA A 234 4.41 8.17 -7.82
CA ALA A 234 4.96 7.04 -7.08
C ALA A 234 6.06 7.47 -6.10
N ALA A 235 7.01 8.29 -6.54
CA ALA A 235 8.09 8.80 -5.70
C ALA A 235 7.55 9.65 -4.53
N LEU A 236 6.61 10.56 -4.80
CA LEU A 236 5.97 11.37 -3.76
C LEU A 236 5.21 10.51 -2.75
N LEU A 237 4.51 9.47 -3.20
CA LEU A 237 3.78 8.57 -2.32
C LEU A 237 4.74 7.77 -1.42
N VAL A 238 5.86 7.29 -1.97
CA VAL A 238 6.91 6.63 -1.18
C VAL A 238 7.51 7.61 -0.16
N VAL A 239 7.88 8.83 -0.57
CA VAL A 239 8.43 9.85 0.35
C VAL A 239 7.42 10.19 1.45
N ALA A 240 6.16 10.43 1.10
CA ALA A 240 5.10 10.72 2.06
C ALA A 240 4.89 9.56 3.04
N TYR A 241 4.98 8.32 2.56
CA TYR A 241 4.93 7.12 3.40
C TYR A 241 6.06 7.11 4.44
N PHE A 242 7.31 7.32 4.02
CA PHE A 242 8.45 7.34 4.96
C PHE A 242 8.34 8.49 5.97
N ILE A 243 8.00 9.70 5.52
CA ILE A 243 7.79 10.85 6.41
C ILE A 243 6.67 10.54 7.42
N GLY A 244 5.56 9.97 6.97
CA GLY A 244 4.44 9.58 7.82
C GLY A 244 4.84 8.51 8.84
N ALA A 245 5.57 7.48 8.41
CA ALA A 245 6.06 6.42 9.30
C ALA A 245 7.00 6.98 10.38
N ILE A 246 7.94 7.85 10.00
CA ILE A 246 8.83 8.53 10.95
C ILE A 246 8.03 9.40 11.91
N ALA A 247 7.10 10.22 11.41
CA ALA A 247 6.27 11.08 12.24
C ALA A 247 5.44 10.29 13.27
N LEU A 248 4.86 9.15 12.86
CA LEU A 248 4.12 8.25 13.74
C LEU A 248 5.04 7.61 14.79
N MET A 249 6.20 7.07 14.40
CA MET A 249 7.16 6.49 15.36
C MET A 249 7.65 7.52 16.39
N MET A 250 7.75 8.78 15.99
CA MET A 250 8.17 9.87 16.87
C MET A 250 7.11 10.29 17.89
N GLN A 251 5.86 9.85 17.75
CA GLN A 251 4.81 10.11 18.73
C GLN A 251 4.77 8.98 19.78
N PRO A 252 5.10 9.24 21.07
CA PRO A 252 5.26 8.17 22.07
C PRO A 252 4.02 7.30 22.26
N PHE A 253 2.81 7.86 22.14
CA PHE A 253 1.56 7.12 22.29
C PHE A 253 1.29 6.19 21.10
N GLU A 254 1.54 6.66 19.88
CA GLU A 254 1.43 5.84 18.67
C GLU A 254 2.49 4.74 18.67
N TYR A 255 3.70 5.08 19.10
CA TYR A 255 4.78 4.13 19.27
C TYR A 255 4.47 3.07 20.33
N ALA A 256 3.84 3.45 21.44
CA ALA A 256 3.31 2.49 22.42
C ALA A 256 2.30 1.53 21.78
N SER A 257 1.39 2.04 20.94
CA SER A 257 0.45 1.19 20.21
C SER A 257 1.16 0.24 19.25
N LEU A 258 2.20 0.70 18.56
CA LEU A 258 3.04 -0.15 17.71
C LEU A 258 3.69 -1.26 18.53
N LEU A 259 4.36 -0.92 19.64
CA LEU A 259 4.98 -1.86 20.58
C LEU A 259 3.99 -2.90 21.10
N ARG A 260 2.76 -2.47 21.38
CA ARG A 260 1.68 -3.35 21.83
C ARG A 260 1.28 -4.35 20.75
N ASN A 261 1.15 -3.89 19.51
CA ASN A 261 0.81 -4.74 18.38
C ASN A 261 1.91 -5.74 18.07
N VAL A 262 3.19 -5.35 18.18
CA VAL A 262 4.30 -6.28 17.94
C VAL A 262 4.63 -7.15 19.17
N GLY A 263 3.98 -6.93 20.32
CA GLY A 263 4.21 -7.70 21.54
C GLY A 263 5.48 -7.31 22.33
N TYR A 264 6.14 -6.20 21.97
CA TYR A 264 7.41 -5.77 22.58
C TYR A 264 7.24 -4.77 23.73
N GLY A 265 6.02 -4.29 24.02
CA GLY A 265 5.78 -3.36 25.11
C GLY A 265 4.54 -2.50 24.93
N GLY A 266 4.61 -1.23 25.31
CA GLY A 266 3.48 -0.32 25.14
C GLY A 266 2.35 -0.54 26.15
N ASP A 267 2.73 -0.76 27.41
CA ASP A 267 1.83 -1.05 28.54
C ASP A 267 0.98 -2.31 28.29
N LEU A 268 1.62 -3.38 27.80
CA LEU A 268 0.98 -4.69 27.61
C LEU A 268 0.81 -5.39 28.98
N PRO A 269 -0.40 -5.78 29.40
CA PRO A 269 -0.55 -6.47 30.66
C PRO A 269 0.07 -7.87 30.57
N ILE A 270 0.98 -8.19 31.49
CA ILE A 270 1.71 -9.46 31.51
C ILE A 270 1.70 -10.08 32.90
N VAL A 271 1.83 -11.40 32.94
CA VAL A 271 2.13 -12.16 34.15
C VAL A 271 3.58 -12.61 34.04
N LEU A 272 4.38 -12.36 35.08
CA LEU A 272 5.78 -12.73 35.19
C LEU A 272 5.99 -13.58 36.43
N GLU A 273 6.74 -14.68 36.26
CA GLU A 273 7.26 -15.49 37.36
C GLU A 273 8.78 -15.44 37.34
N THR A 274 9.39 -15.28 38.52
CA THR A 274 10.82 -15.08 38.67
C THR A 274 11.45 -16.03 39.67
N LYS A 275 12.73 -16.37 39.46
CA LYS A 275 13.52 -17.26 40.34
C LYS A 275 13.81 -16.61 41.70
N ASP A 276 14.04 -15.30 41.71
CA ASP A 276 14.25 -14.54 42.93
C ASP A 276 12.93 -14.39 43.70
N LEU A 277 12.85 -15.01 44.88
CA LEU A 277 11.69 -14.97 45.78
C LEU A 277 11.35 -13.55 46.24
N ALA A 278 12.36 -12.68 46.42
CA ALA A 278 12.13 -11.30 46.86
C ALA A 278 11.47 -10.48 45.74
N LEU A 279 11.94 -10.69 44.51
CA LEU A 279 11.38 -10.04 43.33
C LEU A 279 9.99 -10.60 42.98
N GLN A 280 9.81 -11.93 43.09
CA GLN A 280 8.51 -12.59 42.92
C GLN A 280 7.48 -12.01 43.90
N LYS A 281 7.83 -11.87 45.18
CA LYS A 281 6.93 -11.31 46.19
C LYS A 281 6.52 -9.87 45.88
N ARG A 282 7.41 -9.06 45.28
CA ARG A 282 7.09 -7.69 44.83
C ARG A 282 6.15 -7.69 43.63
N LEU A 283 6.39 -8.59 42.66
CA LEU A 283 5.51 -8.74 41.50
C LEU A 283 4.13 -9.24 41.92
N GLU A 284 4.03 -10.21 42.82
CA GLU A 284 2.75 -10.72 43.35
C GLU A 284 1.98 -9.68 44.18
N SER A 285 2.68 -8.79 44.89
CA SER A 285 2.01 -7.67 45.57
C SER A 285 1.40 -6.65 44.60
N SER A 286 1.89 -6.61 43.35
CA SER A 286 1.37 -5.75 42.30
C SER A 286 0.20 -6.45 41.61
N LYS A 287 -1.04 -5.98 41.84
CA LYS A 287 -2.25 -6.62 41.26
C LYS A 287 -2.20 -6.76 39.73
N GLU A 288 -1.58 -5.80 39.05
CA GLU A 288 -1.41 -5.79 37.60
C GLU A 288 -0.02 -5.26 37.25
N ILE A 289 0.62 -5.92 36.28
CA ILE A 289 1.95 -5.58 35.79
C ILE A 289 1.85 -5.32 34.28
N PHE A 290 2.38 -4.17 33.85
CA PHE A 290 2.38 -3.74 32.47
C PHE A 290 3.79 -3.74 31.91
N LEU A 291 3.99 -4.42 30.80
CA LEU A 291 5.22 -4.40 30.04
C LEU A 291 5.36 -3.06 29.31
N ILE A 292 6.32 -2.25 29.76
CA ILE A 292 6.69 -1.02 29.07
C ILE A 292 7.51 -1.36 27.83
N LEU A 293 8.57 -2.15 28.02
CA LEU A 293 9.51 -2.51 26.96
C LEU A 293 10.19 -3.83 27.27
N LYS A 294 10.37 -4.65 26.24
CA LYS A 294 11.16 -5.88 26.27
C LYS A 294 12.47 -5.65 25.52
N THR A 295 13.59 -5.81 26.22
CA THR A 295 14.94 -5.75 25.64
C THR A 295 15.48 -7.17 25.46
N ASN A 296 16.75 -7.30 25.09
CA ASN A 296 17.41 -8.60 24.99
C ASN A 296 17.57 -9.24 26.37
N ASP A 297 17.99 -8.42 27.35
CA ASP A 297 18.48 -8.88 28.65
C ASP A 297 17.52 -8.56 29.79
N THR A 298 16.54 -7.67 29.60
CA THR A 298 15.63 -7.23 30.65
C THR A 298 14.18 -7.06 30.18
N PHE A 299 13.25 -7.31 31.09
CA PHE A 299 11.87 -6.88 30.99
C PHE A 299 11.71 -5.61 31.82
N ILE A 300 11.30 -4.52 31.18
CA ILE A 300 10.98 -3.28 31.86
C ILE A 300 9.47 -3.26 32.09
N VAL A 301 9.07 -3.35 33.34
CA VAL A 301 7.66 -3.41 33.73
C VAL A 301 7.26 -2.25 34.61
N ARG A 302 5.98 -1.92 34.59
CA ARG A 302 5.34 -0.94 35.45
C ARG A 302 4.26 -1.62 36.28
N ASP A 303 4.19 -1.29 37.56
CA ASP A 303 3.03 -1.64 38.39
C ASP A 303 1.92 -0.56 38.32
N LEU A 304 0.83 -0.77 39.06
CA LEU A 304 -0.26 0.21 39.18
C LEU A 304 0.14 1.49 39.92
N GLU A 305 1.19 1.45 40.73
CA GLU A 305 1.73 2.59 41.47
C GLU A 305 2.68 3.45 40.60
N ASN A 306 2.83 3.09 39.32
CA ASN A 306 3.77 3.65 38.36
C ASN A 306 5.25 3.45 38.71
N MET A 307 5.57 2.52 39.60
CA MET A 307 6.95 2.11 39.83
C MET A 307 7.44 1.28 38.65
N VAL A 308 8.61 1.65 38.15
CA VAL A 308 9.27 0.95 37.05
C VAL A 308 10.25 -0.05 37.64
N LEU A 309 10.10 -1.32 37.27
CA LEU A 309 10.96 -2.42 37.69
C LEU A 309 11.66 -3.01 36.47
N GLU A 310 12.97 -3.16 36.55
CA GLU A 310 13.76 -3.88 35.56
C GLU A 310 13.98 -5.31 36.07
N VAL A 311 13.44 -6.29 35.34
CA VAL A 311 13.58 -7.72 35.67
C VAL A 311 14.54 -8.36 34.67
N PRO A 312 15.73 -8.82 35.10
CA PRO A 312 16.65 -9.50 34.21
C PRO A 312 16.01 -10.76 33.63
N ARG A 313 16.21 -10.99 32.33
CA ARG A 313 15.65 -12.14 31.61
C ARG A 313 16.18 -13.47 32.14
N SER A 314 17.39 -13.48 32.74
CA SER A 314 17.95 -14.64 33.44
C SER A 314 17.13 -15.08 34.65
N GLU A 315 16.42 -14.13 35.29
CA GLU A 315 15.59 -14.34 36.48
C GLU A 315 14.16 -14.76 36.13
N VAL A 316 13.70 -14.54 34.89
CA VAL A 316 12.34 -14.91 34.48
C VAL A 316 12.25 -16.40 34.17
N THR A 317 11.40 -17.13 34.90
CA THR A 317 11.09 -18.55 34.64
C THR A 317 9.98 -18.70 33.62
N TYR A 318 8.93 -17.90 33.77
CA TYR A 318 7.73 -17.96 32.95
C TYR A 318 7.16 -16.56 32.75
N TRP A 319 6.62 -16.32 31.56
CA TRP A 319 5.90 -15.09 31.27
C TRP A 319 4.78 -15.36 30.27
N ARG A 320 3.67 -14.63 30.41
CA ARG A 320 2.54 -14.68 29.48
C ARG A 320 1.84 -13.34 29.37
N TYR A 321 1.26 -13.06 28.21
CA TYR A 321 0.32 -11.95 28.08
C TYR A 321 -0.95 -12.26 28.86
N GLN A 322 -1.39 -11.31 29.68
CA GLN A 322 -2.68 -11.39 30.33
C GLN A 322 -3.75 -11.10 29.28
N LYS A 323 -4.70 -12.03 29.13
CA LYS A 323 -5.78 -11.89 28.16
C LYS A 323 -6.66 -10.72 28.61
N ARG A 324 -6.59 -9.60 27.89
CA ARG A 324 -7.47 -8.46 28.14
C ARG A 324 -8.89 -8.90 27.78
N ASP A 325 -9.79 -8.89 28.76
CA ASP A 325 -11.19 -9.28 28.56
C ASP A 325 -11.77 -8.50 27.35
N GLY A 326 -12.12 -9.22 26.28
CA GLY A 326 -12.83 -8.68 25.12
C GLY A 326 -12.04 -8.55 23.80
N ASN A 327 -10.74 -8.25 23.81
CA ASN A 327 -9.97 -8.07 22.58
C ASN A 327 -8.83 -9.09 22.48
N ARG A 328 -9.10 -10.19 21.77
CA ARG A 328 -8.05 -11.13 21.37
C ARG A 328 -7.03 -10.35 20.54
N LEU A 329 -5.78 -10.29 21.01
CA LEU A 329 -4.66 -9.97 20.12
C LEU A 329 -4.76 -10.92 18.91
N PRO A 330 -4.62 -10.43 17.68
CA PRO A 330 -4.69 -11.29 16.52
C PRO A 330 -3.63 -12.39 16.64
N TRP A 331 -4.06 -13.64 16.60
CA TRP A 331 -3.23 -14.82 16.80
C TRP A 331 -2.10 -14.96 15.77
N PHE A 332 -2.12 -14.19 14.68
CA PHE A 332 -1.07 -14.17 13.66
C PHE A 332 0.17 -13.36 14.04
N LEU A 333 0.22 -12.78 15.25
CA LEU A 333 1.37 -12.05 15.81
C LEU A 333 2.11 -12.82 16.92
N LEU A 334 1.71 -14.06 17.20
CA LEU A 334 2.42 -15.06 18.01
C LEU A 334 2.98 -16.14 17.09
#